data_AF-A0AAF6BLC9-F1
#
_entry.id   AF-A0AAF6BLC9-F1
#
_cell.length_a   1.000
_cell.length_b   1.000
_cell.length_c   1.000
_cell.angle_alpha   90.00
_cell.angle_beta   90.00
_cell.angle_gamma   90.00
#
_symmetry.space_group_name_H-M   'P 1'
#
loop_
_entity.id
_entity.type
_entity.pdbx_description
1 polymer ?
#
loop_
_entity_poly.entity_id
_entity_poly.type
_entity_poly.pdbx_seq_one_letter_code
_entity_poly.pdbx_strand_id
1 'polypeptide(L)'
;MSKHSCPPAEINQVMTATATRRDATTSEKKLITVALADMCAVDMRPFYIVKGTGFRNYTQTVLNIGLNSKVGMLVDNILPDPTTITRNVQMRSNAGREILTATLKVKALVTYVKQANLQDEIAKTLKQENATRWNSALRCMISVDKALPELTEILRARGRGLISKVNKIDHELLKEFIAFLVPFQEAILALEMFAEPMIHHVLYFWQNLLKHCQVVAADITTKEKDGTITTLKKDSPAFIALKPKFAELIREKFIWSDIHVIAALLNPKTKCRLDKFGIDSVDIELGQKNLENMMKDHMIGSSIGKRSVPSHKRKKEDSRRVVRRLAEYSSESDSTIEEKPLADDVQLDFSLRAELNNYNCHRCSDDESTLLSKYGVLFWWKIHQNKFPILSRLARSVLTIPASSAKSESNFSDAGNTMSNKRNLLHPSKLDDLMFLCSMLMSSIVQFRVPPITES
;
A
#
# COMPACT_ATOMS: atom_id res chain seq x y z
N MET A 1 -4.83 17.78 -62.60
CA MET A 1 -6.15 18.38 -62.27
C MET A 1 -6.96 17.23 -61.66
N SER A 2 -7.47 17.22 -60.43
CA SER A 2 -7.89 18.25 -59.49
C SER A 2 -7.52 17.82 -58.06
N LYS A 3 -7.09 18.77 -57.22
CA LYS A 3 -6.85 18.59 -55.78
C LYS A 3 -8.20 18.56 -55.08
N HIS A 4 -8.60 17.43 -54.47
CA HIS A 4 -9.65 17.45 -53.46
C HIS A 4 -9.04 17.78 -52.10
N SER A 5 -9.23 19.03 -51.69
CA SER A 5 -9.03 19.50 -50.32
C SER A 5 -9.98 18.74 -49.39
N CYS A 6 -9.43 17.97 -48.46
CA CYS A 6 -10.15 17.51 -47.29
C CYS A 6 -10.08 18.64 -46.24
N PRO A 7 -11.21 19.12 -45.70
CA PRO A 7 -11.19 20.18 -44.70
C PRO A 7 -10.51 19.69 -43.40
N PRO A 8 -9.82 20.57 -42.66
CA PRO A 8 -9.19 20.18 -41.40
C PRO A 8 -10.28 19.75 -40.42
N ALA A 9 -10.18 18.52 -39.92
CA ALA A 9 -11.03 18.02 -38.85
C ALA A 9 -10.89 18.94 -37.64
N GLU A 10 -11.98 19.62 -37.28
CA GLU A 10 -12.08 20.38 -36.05
C GLU A 10 -11.71 19.48 -34.87
N ILE A 11 -10.66 19.86 -34.18
CA ILE A 11 -10.22 19.27 -32.92
C ILE A 11 -11.35 19.51 -31.92
N ASN A 12 -12.18 18.49 -31.69
CA ASN A 12 -13.12 18.51 -30.58
C ASN A 12 -12.31 18.60 -29.29
N GLN A 13 -12.32 19.80 -28.70
CA GLN A 13 -11.91 20.06 -27.34
C GLN A 13 -12.61 19.04 -26.44
N VAL A 14 -11.83 18.18 -25.78
CA VAL A 14 -12.31 17.44 -24.62
C VAL A 14 -12.58 18.49 -23.55
N MET A 15 -13.83 18.94 -23.49
CA MET A 15 -14.30 19.77 -22.38
C MET A 15 -14.15 18.95 -21.11
N THR A 16 -13.14 19.32 -20.32
CA THR A 16 -13.10 19.09 -18.88
C THR A 16 -14.16 19.99 -18.24
N ALA A 17 -15.43 19.69 -18.52
CA ALA A 17 -16.52 20.24 -17.75
C ALA A 17 -16.62 19.43 -16.45
N THR A 18 -16.50 20.13 -15.34
CA THR A 18 -17.07 19.82 -14.04
C THR A 18 -18.55 19.40 -14.20
N ALA A 19 -18.80 18.19 -14.69
CA ALA A 19 -20.12 17.59 -14.67
C ALA A 19 -20.44 17.26 -13.22
N THR A 20 -21.40 17.98 -12.65
CA THR A 20 -22.06 17.63 -11.39
C THR A 20 -22.43 16.15 -11.43
N ARG A 21 -21.69 15.32 -10.67
CA ARG A 21 -22.04 13.92 -10.49
C ARG A 21 -23.35 13.90 -9.70
N ARG A 22 -24.41 13.43 -10.34
CA ARG A 22 -25.69 13.18 -9.67
C ARG A 22 -25.84 11.69 -9.41
N ASP A 23 -26.49 11.36 -8.32
CA ASP A 23 -26.95 9.99 -8.11
C ASP A 23 -28.10 9.66 -9.07
N ALA A 24 -28.20 8.38 -9.40
CA ALA A 24 -29.34 7.86 -10.13
C ALA A 24 -30.61 7.98 -9.26
N THR A 25 -31.68 8.49 -9.85
CA THR A 25 -33.01 8.56 -9.23
C THR A 25 -33.55 7.16 -8.96
N THR A 26 -34.54 7.05 -8.07
CA THR A 26 -35.20 5.78 -7.75
C THR A 26 -35.79 5.11 -9.00
N SER A 27 -36.36 5.90 -9.91
CA SER A 27 -36.94 5.39 -11.17
C SER A 27 -35.86 4.84 -12.11
N GLU A 28 -34.73 5.53 -12.25
CA GLU A 28 -33.59 5.06 -13.06
C GLU A 28 -32.95 3.80 -12.47
N LYS A 29 -32.83 3.73 -11.14
CA LYS A 29 -32.36 2.52 -10.45
C LYS A 29 -33.28 1.33 -10.75
N LYS A 30 -34.61 1.53 -10.70
CA LYS A 30 -35.59 0.48 -11.05
C LYS A 30 -35.45 0.02 -12.50
N LEU A 31 -35.28 0.95 -13.45
CA LEU A 31 -35.08 0.60 -14.87
C LEU A 31 -33.83 -0.27 -15.06
N ILE A 32 -32.71 0.11 -14.44
CA ILE A 32 -31.48 -0.70 -14.48
C ILE A 32 -31.69 -2.05 -13.81
N THR A 33 -32.40 -2.12 -12.68
CA THR A 33 -32.70 -3.39 -11.99
C THR A 33 -33.49 -4.34 -12.89
N VAL A 34 -34.51 -3.85 -13.59
CA VAL A 34 -35.30 -4.67 -14.53
C VAL A 34 -34.42 -5.14 -15.69
N ALA A 35 -33.70 -4.24 -16.34
CA ALA A 35 -32.81 -4.59 -17.46
C ALA A 35 -31.74 -5.62 -17.06
N LEU A 36 -31.20 -5.54 -15.84
CA LEU A 36 -30.25 -6.52 -15.32
C LEU A 36 -30.89 -7.87 -15.02
N ALA A 37 -32.11 -7.88 -14.48
CA ALA A 37 -32.88 -9.10 -14.26
C ALA A 37 -33.17 -9.81 -15.59
N ASP A 38 -33.61 -9.05 -16.60
CA ASP A 38 -33.88 -9.57 -17.95
C ASP A 38 -32.61 -10.11 -18.59
N MET A 39 -31.49 -9.40 -18.52
CA MET A 39 -30.19 -9.90 -19.02
C MET A 39 -29.79 -11.21 -18.33
N CYS A 40 -29.93 -11.31 -17.01
CA CYS A 40 -29.58 -12.54 -16.29
C CYS A 40 -30.50 -13.70 -16.66
N ALA A 41 -31.79 -13.44 -16.85
CA ALA A 41 -32.78 -14.44 -17.19
C ALA A 41 -32.66 -14.92 -18.65
N VAL A 42 -32.54 -14.00 -19.60
CA VAL A 42 -32.47 -14.30 -21.05
C VAL A 42 -31.13 -14.93 -21.42
N ASP A 43 -30.01 -14.39 -20.92
CA ASP A 43 -28.67 -14.85 -21.28
C ASP A 43 -28.11 -15.90 -20.31
N MET A 44 -28.93 -16.37 -19.35
CA MET A 44 -28.54 -17.34 -18.32
C MET A 44 -27.25 -16.96 -17.59
N ARG A 45 -27.11 -15.69 -17.20
CA ARG A 45 -25.93 -15.17 -16.50
C ARG A 45 -26.05 -15.32 -14.99
N PRO A 46 -24.93 -15.53 -14.27
CA PRO A 46 -24.97 -15.55 -12.81
C PRO A 46 -25.32 -14.16 -12.28
N PHE A 47 -26.22 -14.08 -11.28
CA PHE A 47 -26.63 -12.81 -10.67
C PHE A 47 -25.45 -11.99 -10.13
N TYR A 48 -24.36 -12.65 -9.74
CA TYR A 48 -23.15 -12.00 -9.25
C TYR A 48 -22.39 -11.19 -10.32
N ILE A 49 -22.72 -11.33 -11.62
CA ILE A 49 -22.05 -10.60 -12.71
C ILE A 49 -22.01 -9.08 -12.48
N VAL A 50 -23.05 -8.52 -11.85
CA VAL A 50 -23.17 -7.08 -11.54
C VAL A 50 -22.17 -6.60 -10.49
N LYS A 51 -21.57 -7.52 -9.73
CA LYS A 51 -20.47 -7.23 -8.80
C LYS A 51 -19.11 -7.34 -9.48
N GLY A 52 -19.02 -7.93 -10.67
CA GLY A 52 -17.79 -8.06 -11.43
C GLY A 52 -17.20 -6.72 -11.84
N THR A 53 -15.90 -6.53 -11.57
CA THR A 53 -15.16 -5.30 -11.94
C THR A 53 -15.14 -5.07 -13.44
N GLY A 54 -14.98 -6.13 -14.23
CA GLY A 54 -15.04 -6.07 -15.70
C GLY A 54 -16.39 -5.55 -16.23
N PHE A 55 -17.50 -6.07 -15.69
CA PHE A 55 -18.84 -5.61 -16.05
C PHE A 55 -19.05 -4.14 -15.69
N ARG A 56 -18.64 -3.72 -14.48
CA ARG A 56 -18.74 -2.31 -14.04
C ARG A 56 -17.94 -1.35 -14.93
N ASN A 57 -16.70 -1.72 -15.27
CA ASN A 57 -15.85 -0.91 -16.15
C ASN A 57 -16.42 -0.81 -17.57
N TYR A 58 -16.94 -1.94 -18.09
CA TYR A 58 -17.64 -1.96 -19.36
C TYR A 58 -18.85 -1.03 -19.36
N THR A 59 -19.74 -1.15 -18.37
CA THR A 59 -20.93 -0.29 -18.23
C THR A 59 -20.56 1.19 -18.10
N GLN A 60 -19.51 1.51 -17.33
CA GLN A 60 -19.02 2.88 -17.23
C GLN A 60 -18.49 3.41 -18.57
N THR A 61 -17.85 2.56 -19.37
CA THR A 61 -17.37 2.92 -20.73
C THR A 61 -18.56 3.25 -21.64
N VAL A 62 -19.61 2.43 -21.62
CA VAL A 62 -20.84 2.68 -22.38
C VAL A 62 -21.50 4.00 -21.94
N LEU A 63 -21.58 4.27 -20.64
CA LEU A 63 -22.11 5.54 -20.11
C LEU A 63 -21.28 6.74 -20.59
N ASN A 64 -19.95 6.63 -20.57
CA ASN A 64 -19.06 7.70 -21.03
C ASN A 64 -19.22 7.96 -22.54
N ILE A 65 -19.37 6.90 -23.35
CA ILE A 65 -19.65 7.01 -24.79
C ILE A 65 -20.99 7.73 -24.99
N GLY A 66 -22.03 7.32 -24.25
CA GLY A 66 -23.35 7.94 -24.30
C GLY A 66 -23.33 9.42 -23.92
N LEU A 67 -22.61 9.80 -22.84
CA LEU A 67 -22.46 11.19 -22.42
C LEU A 67 -21.71 12.05 -23.44
N ASN A 68 -20.72 11.48 -24.12
CA ASN A 68 -19.93 12.20 -25.13
C ASN A 68 -20.64 12.25 -26.48
N SER A 69 -21.62 11.40 -26.72
CA SER A 69 -22.41 11.40 -27.94
C SER A 69 -23.47 12.49 -27.88
N LYS A 70 -23.45 13.43 -28.84
CA LYS A 70 -24.50 14.46 -28.98
C LYS A 70 -25.79 13.93 -29.62
N VAL A 71 -25.81 12.64 -30.00
CA VAL A 71 -26.92 11.97 -30.71
C VAL A 71 -27.10 10.55 -30.14
N GLY A 72 -28.32 10.01 -30.22
CA GLY A 72 -28.58 8.60 -29.87
C GLY A 72 -27.77 7.63 -30.74
N MET A 73 -27.28 6.55 -30.14
CA MET A 73 -26.52 5.50 -30.83
C MET A 73 -27.26 4.17 -30.75
N LEU A 74 -27.21 3.39 -31.83
CA LEU A 74 -27.73 2.03 -31.86
C LEU A 74 -26.74 1.06 -31.21
N VAL A 75 -27.25 0.13 -30.40
CA VAL A 75 -26.43 -0.85 -29.65
C VAL A 75 -25.65 -1.77 -30.59
N ASP A 76 -26.26 -2.20 -31.70
CA ASP A 76 -25.63 -3.05 -32.70
C ASP A 76 -24.41 -2.40 -33.38
N ASN A 77 -24.33 -1.06 -33.35
CA ASN A 77 -23.19 -0.31 -33.89
C ASN A 77 -22.07 -0.11 -32.86
N ILE A 78 -22.32 -0.44 -31.58
CA ILE A 78 -21.36 -0.32 -30.48
C ILE A 78 -20.76 -1.68 -30.12
N LEU A 79 -21.59 -2.72 -30.07
CA LEU A 79 -21.18 -4.04 -29.64
C LEU A 79 -20.43 -4.79 -30.75
N PRO A 80 -19.18 -5.22 -30.51
CA PRO A 80 -18.44 -6.01 -31.50
C PRO A 80 -18.88 -7.46 -31.52
N ASP A 81 -18.71 -8.12 -32.67
CA ASP A 81 -18.94 -9.57 -32.82
C ASP A 81 -18.08 -10.40 -31.83
N PRO A 82 -18.59 -11.53 -31.29
CA PRO A 82 -17.85 -12.39 -30.36
C PRO A 82 -16.45 -12.83 -30.85
N THR A 83 -16.25 -13.00 -32.16
CA THR A 83 -14.93 -13.33 -32.74
C THR A 83 -13.95 -12.16 -32.61
N THR A 84 -14.45 -10.92 -32.74
CA THR A 84 -13.67 -9.71 -32.52
C THR A 84 -13.27 -9.59 -31.05
N ILE A 85 -14.17 -9.93 -30.11
CA ILE A 85 -13.86 -9.99 -28.67
C ILE A 85 -12.79 -11.06 -28.40
N THR A 86 -12.96 -12.27 -28.94
CA THR A 86 -12.03 -13.38 -28.78
C THR A 86 -10.63 -13.02 -29.28
N ARG A 87 -10.52 -12.46 -30.50
CA ARG A 87 -9.24 -11.99 -31.05
C ARG A 87 -8.62 -10.91 -30.16
N ASN A 88 -9.43 -9.99 -29.65
CA ASN A 88 -9.01 -8.95 -28.73
C ASN A 88 -8.50 -9.48 -27.39
N VAL A 89 -9.12 -10.54 -26.85
CA VAL A 89 -8.66 -11.23 -25.64
C VAL A 89 -7.35 -11.97 -25.91
N GLN A 90 -7.24 -12.67 -27.04
CA GLN A 90 -6.01 -13.38 -27.42
C GLN A 90 -4.84 -12.41 -27.62
N MET A 91 -5.07 -11.27 -28.30
CA MET A 91 -4.07 -10.23 -28.45
C MET A 91 -3.59 -9.69 -27.10
N ARG A 92 -4.50 -9.40 -26.17
CA ARG A 92 -4.15 -8.95 -24.80
C ARG A 92 -3.40 -10.03 -24.01
N SER A 93 -3.81 -11.29 -24.12
CA SER A 93 -3.14 -12.43 -23.48
C SER A 93 -1.71 -12.62 -23.98
N ASN A 94 -1.52 -12.55 -25.31
CA ASN A 94 -0.21 -12.59 -25.93
C ASN A 94 0.65 -11.38 -25.52
N ALA A 95 0.07 -10.18 -25.51
CA ALA A 95 0.77 -8.97 -25.09
C ALA A 95 1.26 -9.06 -23.63
N GLY A 96 0.46 -9.64 -22.73
CA GLY A 96 0.91 -9.91 -21.35
C GLY A 96 2.15 -10.83 -21.27
N ARG A 97 2.33 -11.76 -22.22
CA ARG A 97 3.53 -12.62 -22.28
C ARG A 97 4.77 -11.87 -22.78
N GLU A 98 4.59 -10.75 -23.49
CA GLU A 98 5.69 -9.95 -24.01
C GLU A 98 6.50 -9.32 -22.87
N ILE A 99 5.85 -8.88 -21.78
CA ILE A 99 6.51 -8.34 -20.59
C ILE A 99 7.42 -9.38 -19.92
N LEU A 100 6.90 -10.61 -19.75
CA LEU A 100 7.70 -11.71 -19.19
C LEU A 100 8.87 -12.05 -20.11
N THR A 101 8.61 -12.08 -21.42
CA THR A 101 9.64 -12.37 -22.43
C THR A 101 10.73 -11.30 -22.44
N ALA A 102 10.37 -10.02 -22.35
CA ALA A 102 11.32 -8.90 -22.24
C ALA A 102 12.18 -9.06 -20.98
N THR A 103 11.58 -9.37 -19.83
CA THR A 103 12.29 -9.61 -18.56
C THR A 103 13.29 -10.77 -18.67
N LEU A 104 12.88 -11.89 -19.27
CA LEU A 104 13.77 -13.04 -19.49
C LEU A 104 14.92 -12.72 -20.44
N LYS A 105 14.69 -11.93 -21.50
CA LYS A 105 15.73 -11.48 -22.42
C LYS A 105 16.73 -10.55 -21.73
N VAL A 106 16.26 -9.63 -20.88
CA VAL A 106 17.11 -8.77 -20.05
C VAL A 106 18.01 -9.61 -19.14
N LYS A 107 17.45 -10.62 -18.46
CA LYS A 107 18.21 -11.56 -17.63
C LYS A 107 19.27 -12.31 -18.44
N ALA A 108 18.90 -12.82 -19.62
CA ALA A 108 19.82 -13.52 -20.51
C ALA A 108 20.96 -12.61 -20.99
N LEU A 109 20.66 -11.33 -21.29
CA LEU A 109 21.67 -10.34 -21.65
C LEU A 109 22.65 -10.11 -20.50
N VAL A 110 22.18 -9.88 -19.27
CA VAL A 110 23.06 -9.69 -18.11
C VAL A 110 23.96 -10.89 -17.88
N THR A 111 23.41 -12.11 -17.99
CA THR A 111 24.20 -13.35 -17.88
C THR A 111 25.29 -13.42 -18.94
N TYR A 112 24.96 -13.08 -20.19
CA TYR A 112 25.94 -13.08 -21.28
C TYR A 112 27.05 -12.05 -21.04
N VAL A 113 26.70 -10.80 -20.71
CA VAL A 113 27.68 -9.75 -20.42
C VAL A 113 28.61 -10.22 -19.30
N LYS A 114 28.10 -10.94 -18.30
CA LYS A 114 28.90 -11.51 -17.19
C LYS A 114 29.84 -12.62 -17.62
N GLN A 115 29.35 -13.56 -18.40
CA GLN A 115 30.17 -14.67 -18.90
C GLN A 115 31.24 -14.22 -19.89
N ALA A 116 30.97 -13.15 -20.64
CA ALA A 116 31.90 -12.58 -21.61
C ALA A 116 32.86 -11.54 -20.99
N ASN A 117 32.84 -11.35 -19.67
CA ASN A 117 33.63 -10.35 -18.93
C ASN A 117 33.50 -8.92 -19.49
N LEU A 118 32.31 -8.59 -20.01
CA LEU A 118 32.02 -7.27 -20.57
C LEU A 118 31.64 -6.24 -19.49
N GLN A 119 31.66 -6.61 -18.20
CA GLN A 119 31.35 -5.66 -17.11
C GLN A 119 32.34 -4.51 -17.03
N ASP A 120 33.60 -4.79 -17.35
CA ASP A 120 34.69 -3.84 -17.17
C ASP A 120 34.74 -2.81 -18.30
N GLU A 121 34.04 -3.08 -19.40
CA GLU A 121 33.90 -2.21 -20.56
C GLU A 121 32.70 -1.25 -20.47
N ILE A 122 31.86 -1.38 -19.44
CA ILE A 122 30.69 -0.54 -19.23
C ILE A 122 30.85 0.35 -18.00
N ALA A 123 30.45 1.61 -18.10
CA ALA A 123 30.62 2.60 -17.04
C ALA A 123 29.89 2.23 -15.73
N LYS A 124 28.75 1.53 -15.83
CA LYS A 124 27.97 1.07 -14.67
C LYS A 124 27.72 -0.43 -14.74
N THR A 125 28.14 -1.13 -13.68
CA THR A 125 27.97 -2.58 -13.58
C THR A 125 26.51 -3.00 -13.64
N LEU A 126 26.19 -3.90 -14.55
CA LEU A 126 24.87 -4.54 -14.61
C LEU A 126 24.59 -5.30 -13.32
N LYS A 127 23.39 -5.09 -12.77
CA LYS A 127 22.94 -5.77 -11.57
C LYS A 127 22.28 -7.08 -11.98
N GLN A 128 22.74 -8.18 -11.41
CA GLN A 128 22.13 -9.48 -11.65
C GLN A 128 20.93 -9.68 -10.73
N GLU A 129 19.85 -10.20 -11.31
CA GLU A 129 18.69 -10.62 -10.55
C GLU A 129 19.09 -11.73 -9.57
N ASN A 130 18.62 -11.60 -8.33
CA ASN A 130 18.71 -12.65 -7.33
C ASN A 130 17.29 -13.01 -6.89
N ALA A 131 16.89 -14.26 -7.15
CA ALA A 131 15.55 -14.74 -6.87
C ALA A 131 15.12 -14.63 -5.39
N THR A 132 16.07 -14.57 -4.45
CA THR A 132 15.80 -14.44 -3.02
C THR A 132 15.83 -12.99 -2.51
N ARG A 133 16.21 -12.02 -3.34
CA ARG A 133 16.24 -10.59 -2.96
C ARG A 133 15.12 -9.82 -3.64
N TRP A 134 14.21 -9.29 -2.83
CA TRP A 134 13.13 -8.43 -3.30
C TRP A 134 13.68 -7.23 -4.11
N ASN A 135 12.97 -6.87 -5.17
CA ASN A 135 13.30 -5.81 -6.13
C ASN A 135 14.57 -6.04 -6.99
N SER A 136 15.25 -7.18 -6.88
CA SER A 136 16.47 -7.45 -7.67
C SER A 136 16.21 -7.49 -9.18
N ALA A 137 15.04 -7.99 -9.60
CA ALA A 137 14.61 -8.00 -11.00
C ALA A 137 14.43 -6.58 -11.55
N LEU A 138 13.78 -5.69 -10.81
CA LEU A 138 13.63 -4.29 -11.19
C LEU A 138 14.99 -3.57 -11.24
N ARG A 139 15.85 -3.77 -10.24
CA ARG A 139 17.21 -3.21 -10.23
C ARG A 139 18.04 -3.69 -11.43
N CYS A 140 17.88 -4.97 -11.82
CA CYS A 140 18.48 -5.55 -13.02
C CYS A 140 17.99 -4.82 -14.28
N MET A 141 16.67 -4.69 -14.46
CA MET A 141 16.07 -3.97 -15.59
C MET A 141 16.53 -2.51 -15.69
N ILE A 142 16.52 -1.76 -14.57
CA ILE A 142 17.02 -0.38 -14.51
C ILE A 142 18.50 -0.30 -14.90
N SER A 143 19.33 -1.23 -14.42
CA SER A 143 20.76 -1.22 -14.75
C SER A 143 21.01 -1.48 -16.23
N VAL A 144 20.20 -2.34 -16.85
CA VAL A 144 20.29 -2.65 -18.28
C VAL A 144 19.80 -1.49 -19.11
N ASP A 145 18.63 -0.91 -18.81
CA ASP A 145 18.08 0.25 -19.51
C ASP A 145 19.07 1.42 -19.56
N LYS A 146 19.73 1.71 -18.43
CA LYS A 146 20.78 2.74 -18.35
C LYS A 146 22.03 2.43 -19.16
N ALA A 147 22.38 1.15 -19.29
CA ALA A 147 23.57 0.69 -20.01
C ALA A 147 23.29 0.36 -21.49
N LEU A 148 22.03 0.39 -21.94
CA LEU A 148 21.64 0.00 -23.29
C LEU A 148 22.42 0.73 -24.40
N PRO A 149 22.62 2.07 -24.35
CA PRO A 149 23.35 2.77 -25.41
C PRO A 149 24.80 2.26 -25.55
N GLU A 150 25.51 2.17 -24.43
CA GLU A 150 26.90 1.72 -24.36
C GLU A 150 27.04 0.24 -24.79
N LEU A 151 26.17 -0.63 -24.27
CA LEU A 151 26.12 -2.05 -24.65
C LEU A 151 25.85 -2.25 -26.13
N THR A 152 25.00 -1.40 -26.73
CA THR A 152 24.69 -1.49 -28.16
C THR A 152 25.94 -1.21 -29.00
N GLU A 153 26.73 -0.20 -28.64
CA GLU A 153 28.00 0.10 -29.32
C GLU A 153 29.02 -1.04 -29.19
N ILE A 154 29.24 -1.52 -27.96
CA ILE A 154 30.19 -2.61 -27.68
C ILE A 154 29.82 -3.89 -28.45
N LEU A 155 28.54 -4.28 -28.41
CA LEU A 155 28.08 -5.49 -29.08
C LEU A 155 28.05 -5.33 -30.61
N ARG A 156 27.83 -4.12 -31.12
CA ARG A 156 27.96 -3.82 -32.55
C ARG A 156 29.40 -3.99 -33.02
N ALA A 157 30.37 -3.46 -32.26
CA ALA A 157 31.78 -3.56 -32.58
C ALA A 157 32.30 -5.02 -32.59
N ARG A 158 31.77 -5.89 -31.72
CA ARG A 158 32.19 -7.30 -31.61
C ARG A 158 31.55 -8.24 -32.63
N GLY A 159 30.43 -7.87 -33.27
CA GLY A 159 29.88 -8.63 -34.40
C GLY A 159 28.36 -8.62 -34.52
N ARG A 160 27.86 -8.73 -35.76
CA ARG A 160 26.41 -8.62 -36.09
C ARG A 160 25.52 -9.63 -35.34
N GLY A 161 26.03 -10.80 -34.97
CA GLY A 161 25.25 -11.79 -34.20
C GLY A 161 24.92 -11.34 -32.77
N LEU A 162 25.76 -10.47 -32.18
CA LEU A 162 25.66 -10.05 -30.79
C LEU A 162 24.68 -8.90 -30.58
N ILE A 163 24.59 -7.98 -31.54
CA ILE A 163 23.62 -6.88 -31.50
C ILE A 163 22.17 -7.40 -31.47
N SER A 164 21.94 -8.59 -32.04
CA SER A 164 20.63 -9.25 -31.99
C SER A 164 20.15 -9.57 -30.57
N LYS A 165 21.07 -9.70 -29.59
CA LYS A 165 20.71 -9.91 -28.18
C LYS A 165 20.06 -8.66 -27.56
N VAL A 166 20.44 -7.47 -28.03
CA VAL A 166 19.87 -6.19 -27.60
C VAL A 166 18.60 -5.89 -28.39
N ASN A 167 18.65 -6.00 -29.73
CA ASN A 167 17.52 -5.66 -30.60
C ASN A 167 16.28 -6.54 -30.39
N LYS A 168 16.44 -7.74 -29.81
CA LYS A 168 15.31 -8.63 -29.46
C LYS A 168 14.55 -8.14 -28.24
N ILE A 169 15.10 -7.22 -27.46
CA ILE A 169 14.44 -6.63 -26.30
C ILE A 169 13.56 -5.48 -26.80
N ASP A 170 12.28 -5.50 -26.45
CA ASP A 170 11.41 -4.35 -26.67
C ASP A 170 11.77 -3.28 -25.64
N HIS A 171 12.47 -2.24 -26.08
CA HIS A 171 12.98 -1.18 -25.22
C HIS A 171 11.87 -0.27 -24.69
N GLU A 172 10.82 -0.03 -25.48
CA GLU A 172 9.70 0.83 -25.06
C GLU A 172 8.85 0.10 -24.02
N LEU A 173 8.54 -1.18 -24.26
CA LEU A 173 7.83 -2.01 -23.27
C LEU A 173 8.65 -2.20 -21.99
N LEU A 174 9.98 -2.34 -22.09
CA LEU A 174 10.87 -2.42 -20.93
C LEU A 174 10.82 -1.14 -20.10
N LYS A 175 10.88 0.03 -20.74
CA LYS A 175 10.78 1.33 -20.05
C LYS A 175 9.42 1.53 -19.39
N GLU A 176 8.34 1.17 -20.09
CA GLU A 176 6.97 1.20 -19.54
C GLU A 176 6.89 0.31 -18.29
N PHE A 177 7.48 -0.89 -18.32
CA PHE A 177 7.49 -1.79 -17.17
C PHE A 177 8.36 -1.34 -16.00
N ILE A 178 9.53 -0.76 -16.29
CA ILE A 178 10.35 -0.12 -15.25
C ILE A 178 9.55 1.00 -14.59
N ALA A 179 8.96 1.91 -15.38
CA ALA A 179 8.16 3.02 -14.87
C ALA A 179 6.96 2.54 -14.06
N PHE A 180 6.31 1.45 -14.49
CA PHE A 180 5.21 0.85 -13.73
C PHE A 180 5.65 0.26 -12.39
N LEU A 181 6.81 -0.38 -12.31
CA LEU A 181 7.29 -1.03 -11.09
C LEU A 181 7.96 -0.08 -10.09
N VAL A 182 8.43 1.09 -10.52
CA VAL A 182 9.10 2.07 -9.64
C VAL A 182 8.22 2.48 -8.44
N PRO A 183 6.94 2.88 -8.59
CA PRO A 183 6.07 3.20 -7.45
C PRO A 183 5.91 2.06 -6.44
N PHE A 184 5.96 0.80 -6.88
CA PHE A 184 5.95 -0.35 -5.97
C PHE A 184 7.22 -0.44 -5.16
N GLN A 185 8.37 -0.23 -5.80
CA GLN A 185 9.65 -0.20 -5.10
C GLN A 185 9.71 0.95 -4.09
N GLU A 186 9.22 2.13 -4.45
CA GLU A 186 9.15 3.29 -3.55
C GLU A 186 8.24 3.01 -2.35
N ALA A 187 7.07 2.41 -2.57
CA ALA A 187 6.17 2.00 -1.50
C ALA A 187 6.82 0.98 -0.56
N ILE A 188 7.50 -0.03 -1.11
CA ILE A 188 8.23 -1.04 -0.31
C ILE A 188 9.31 -0.35 0.53
N LEU A 189 10.19 0.43 -0.10
CA LEU A 189 11.29 1.11 0.59
C LEU A 189 10.77 2.06 1.68
N ALA A 190 9.66 2.75 1.43
CA ALA A 190 9.02 3.60 2.41
C ALA A 190 8.50 2.77 3.59
N LEU A 191 7.77 1.67 3.37
CA LEU A 191 7.22 0.83 4.44
C LEU A 191 8.30 0.04 5.20
N GLU A 192 9.46 -0.19 4.60
CA GLU A 192 10.63 -0.78 5.24
C GLU A 192 11.41 0.20 6.14
N MET A 193 11.13 1.50 6.07
CA MET A 193 11.79 2.48 6.94
C MET A 193 11.50 2.18 8.41
N PHE A 194 12.57 2.12 9.21
CA PHE A 194 12.51 1.88 10.65
C PHE A 194 12.83 3.13 11.49
N ALA A 195 13.49 4.14 10.90
CA ALA A 195 13.85 5.37 11.60
C ALA A 195 12.64 6.28 11.87
N GLU A 196 11.59 6.16 11.06
CA GLU A 196 10.35 6.92 11.18
C GLU A 196 9.14 5.98 11.20
N PRO A 197 8.07 6.32 11.92
CA PRO A 197 6.80 5.60 11.88
C PRO A 197 6.22 5.49 10.48
N MET A 198 5.96 4.27 10.00
CA MET A 198 5.38 4.06 8.66
C MET A 198 4.05 3.32 8.64
N ILE A 199 3.64 2.72 9.75
CA ILE A 199 2.40 1.93 9.84
C ILE A 199 1.15 2.75 9.45
N HIS A 200 1.13 4.04 9.78
CA HIS A 200 0.02 4.95 9.44
C HIS A 200 -0.07 5.30 7.96
N HIS A 201 0.95 4.98 7.15
CA HIS A 201 0.94 5.14 5.69
C HIS A 201 0.54 3.86 4.94
N VAL A 202 0.36 2.73 5.62
CA VAL A 202 0.03 1.44 4.98
C VAL A 202 -1.20 1.55 4.09
N LEU A 203 -2.29 2.12 4.59
CA LEU A 203 -3.54 2.29 3.84
C LEU A 203 -3.38 3.26 2.66
N TYR A 204 -2.56 4.29 2.82
CA TYR A 204 -2.24 5.23 1.76
C TYR A 204 -1.52 4.54 0.59
N PHE A 205 -0.48 3.75 0.89
CA PHE A 205 0.26 3.01 -0.13
C PHE A 205 -0.61 1.94 -0.79
N TRP A 206 -1.37 1.18 0.00
CA TRP A 206 -2.31 0.18 -0.51
C TRP A 206 -3.24 0.77 -1.57
N GLN A 207 -3.90 1.89 -1.26
CA GLN A 207 -4.83 2.51 -2.20
C GLN A 207 -4.13 3.15 -3.40
N ASN A 208 -2.98 3.76 -3.21
CA ASN A 208 -2.25 4.38 -4.31
C ASN A 208 -1.71 3.34 -5.30
N LEU A 209 -1.26 2.19 -4.82
CA LEU A 209 -0.86 1.08 -5.68
C LEU A 209 -2.08 0.51 -6.44
N LEU A 210 -3.25 0.42 -5.81
CA LEU A 210 -4.48 0.04 -6.52
C LEU A 210 -4.89 1.05 -7.59
N LYS A 211 -4.77 2.36 -7.31
CA LYS A 211 -5.01 3.42 -8.30
C LYS A 211 -4.01 3.34 -9.46
N HIS A 212 -2.74 3.07 -9.16
CA HIS A 212 -1.68 2.90 -10.16
C HIS A 212 -1.93 1.69 -11.09
N CYS A 213 -2.61 0.66 -10.57
CA CYS A 213 -3.08 -0.49 -11.35
C CYS A 213 -4.38 -0.25 -12.12
N GLN A 214 -4.92 0.97 -12.17
CA GLN A 214 -6.06 1.26 -13.04
C GLN A 214 -5.61 1.36 -14.50
N VAL A 215 -6.41 0.77 -15.39
CA VAL A 215 -6.13 0.76 -16.83
C VAL A 215 -6.49 2.11 -17.43
N VAL A 216 -5.53 2.70 -18.15
CA VAL A 216 -5.67 3.94 -18.91
C VAL A 216 -5.95 3.58 -20.36
N ALA A 217 -7.23 3.57 -20.74
CA ALA A 217 -7.66 3.09 -22.06
C ALA A 217 -7.42 4.10 -23.20
N ALA A 218 -7.24 5.38 -22.88
CA ALA A 218 -7.00 6.48 -23.81
C ALA A 218 -6.12 7.55 -23.15
N ASP A 219 -5.46 8.39 -23.95
CA ASP A 219 -4.65 9.49 -23.44
C ASP A 219 -5.54 10.47 -22.65
N ILE A 220 -5.13 10.79 -21.42
CA ILE A 220 -5.84 11.73 -20.54
C ILE A 220 -4.98 12.98 -20.42
N THR A 221 -5.51 14.13 -20.85
CA THR A 221 -4.87 15.44 -20.66
C THR A 221 -5.54 16.18 -19.51
N THR A 222 -4.76 16.50 -18.48
CA THR A 222 -5.19 17.30 -17.33
C THR A 222 -4.50 18.66 -17.36
N LYS A 223 -5.27 19.73 -17.24
CA LYS A 223 -4.75 21.08 -17.01
C LYS A 223 -4.76 21.34 -15.51
N GLU A 224 -3.58 21.52 -14.92
CA GLU A 224 -3.44 21.88 -13.52
C GLU A 224 -3.79 23.36 -13.29
N LYS A 225 -3.98 23.74 -12.01
CA LYS A 225 -4.42 25.09 -11.62
C LYS A 225 -3.39 26.19 -11.94
N ASP A 226 -2.14 25.79 -12.14
CA ASP A 226 -1.01 26.63 -12.53
C ASP A 226 -0.87 26.80 -14.06
N GLY A 227 -1.72 26.13 -14.85
CA GLY A 227 -1.67 26.12 -16.31
C GLY A 227 -0.81 24.99 -16.92
N THR A 228 -0.18 24.14 -16.10
CA THR A 228 0.63 23.01 -16.57
C THR A 228 -0.28 21.94 -17.19
N ILE A 229 0.05 21.49 -18.41
CA ILE A 229 -0.66 20.39 -19.09
C ILE A 229 0.09 19.09 -18.81
N THR A 230 -0.53 18.19 -18.06
CA THR A 230 -0.03 16.83 -17.84
C THR A 230 -0.81 15.84 -18.72
N THR A 231 -0.09 15.10 -19.57
CA THR A 231 -0.69 14.05 -20.43
C THR A 231 -0.32 12.68 -19.89
N LEU A 232 -1.31 11.96 -19.36
CA LEU A 232 -1.18 10.55 -19.03
C LEU A 232 -1.43 9.73 -20.30
N LYS A 233 -0.40 9.03 -20.78
CA LYS A 233 -0.48 8.21 -21.98
C LYS A 233 -1.35 6.97 -21.74
N LYS A 234 -2.01 6.53 -22.81
CA LYS A 234 -2.70 5.26 -22.91
C LYS A 234 -1.73 4.10 -22.63
N ASP A 235 -2.22 3.12 -21.89
CA ASP A 235 -1.49 1.88 -21.60
C ASP A 235 -1.30 1.03 -22.86
N SER A 236 -0.12 0.41 -23.00
CA SER A 236 0.09 -0.58 -24.06
C SER A 236 -0.84 -1.80 -23.88
N PRO A 237 -1.10 -2.58 -24.94
CA PRO A 237 -1.94 -3.79 -24.83
C PRO A 237 -1.48 -4.76 -23.74
N ALA A 238 -0.17 -4.82 -23.48
CA ALA A 238 0.41 -5.63 -22.43
C ALA A 238 0.03 -5.13 -21.03
N PHE A 239 0.04 -3.81 -20.79
CA PHE A 239 -0.36 -3.21 -19.51
C PHE A 239 -1.86 -3.26 -19.25
N ILE A 240 -2.67 -3.14 -20.31
CA ILE A 240 -4.12 -3.37 -20.22
C ILE A 240 -4.41 -4.79 -19.67
N ALA A 241 -3.60 -5.78 -20.04
CA ALA A 241 -3.72 -7.15 -19.55
C ALA A 241 -3.07 -7.38 -18.18
N LEU A 242 -1.96 -6.69 -17.89
CA LEU A 242 -1.15 -6.90 -16.69
C LEU A 242 -1.71 -6.19 -15.45
N LYS A 243 -2.10 -4.91 -15.58
CA LYS A 243 -2.52 -4.07 -14.46
C LYS A 243 -3.68 -4.68 -13.63
N PRO A 244 -4.73 -5.26 -14.23
CA PRO A 244 -5.79 -5.91 -13.46
C PRO A 244 -5.28 -7.07 -12.59
N LYS A 245 -4.33 -7.86 -13.10
CA LYS A 245 -3.73 -8.97 -12.33
C LYS A 245 -2.91 -8.46 -11.15
N PHE A 246 -2.16 -7.37 -11.33
CA PHE A 246 -1.47 -6.71 -10.22
C PHE A 246 -2.46 -6.18 -9.18
N ALA A 247 -3.57 -5.57 -9.62
CA ALA A 247 -4.61 -5.10 -8.70
C ALA A 247 -5.23 -6.24 -7.87
N GLU A 248 -5.45 -7.41 -8.48
CA GLU A 248 -5.91 -8.62 -7.78
C GLU A 248 -4.89 -9.10 -6.75
N LEU A 249 -3.62 -9.22 -7.15
CA LEU A 249 -2.53 -9.62 -6.25
C LEU A 249 -2.33 -8.65 -5.09
N ILE A 250 -2.47 -7.34 -5.30
CA ILE A 250 -2.41 -6.35 -4.21
C ILE A 250 -3.55 -6.62 -3.22
N ARG A 251 -4.79 -6.83 -3.69
CA ARG A 251 -5.92 -7.11 -2.79
C ARG A 251 -5.75 -8.40 -2.01
N GLU A 252 -5.15 -9.42 -2.62
CA GLU A 252 -4.94 -10.72 -1.98
C GLU A 252 -3.74 -10.73 -1.02
N LYS A 253 -2.62 -10.12 -1.41
CA LYS A 253 -1.33 -10.25 -0.70
C LYS A 253 -1.00 -9.05 0.18
N PHE A 254 -1.47 -7.85 -0.16
CA PHE A 254 -1.27 -6.67 0.67
C PHE A 254 -2.40 -6.61 1.70
N ILE A 255 -2.20 -7.33 2.80
CA ILE A 255 -3.13 -7.43 3.91
C ILE A 255 -2.93 -6.25 4.86
N TRP A 256 -4.04 -5.64 5.25
CA TRP A 256 -4.10 -4.68 6.35
C TRP A 256 -5.20 -5.11 7.34
N SER A 257 -5.24 -4.47 8.50
CA SER A 257 -6.14 -4.80 9.60
C SER A 257 -6.50 -3.53 10.39
N ASP A 258 -7.31 -3.69 11.43
CA ASP A 258 -7.75 -2.63 12.33
C ASP A 258 -6.61 -1.75 12.88
N ILE A 259 -5.47 -2.33 13.27
CA ILE A 259 -4.32 -1.56 13.77
C ILE A 259 -3.80 -0.53 12.75
N HIS A 260 -3.92 -0.83 11.46
CA HIS A 260 -3.52 0.08 10.38
C HIS A 260 -4.50 1.25 10.23
N VAL A 261 -5.79 0.99 10.43
CA VAL A 261 -6.84 2.03 10.48
C VAL A 261 -6.62 2.93 11.70
N ILE A 262 -6.37 2.35 12.87
CA ILE A 262 -6.07 3.06 14.11
C ILE A 262 -4.82 3.93 13.93
N ALA A 263 -3.74 3.39 13.36
CA ALA A 263 -2.53 4.15 13.08
C ALA A 263 -2.79 5.35 12.15
N ALA A 264 -3.60 5.17 11.11
CA ALA A 264 -3.97 6.24 10.18
C ALA A 264 -4.90 7.29 10.82
N LEU A 265 -5.77 6.90 11.76
CA LEU A 265 -6.58 7.81 12.59
C LEU A 265 -5.71 8.63 13.55
N LEU A 266 -4.62 8.05 14.05
CA LEU A 266 -3.64 8.73 14.92
C LEU A 266 -2.70 9.68 14.15
N ASN A 267 -2.78 9.74 12.81
CA ASN A 267 -2.09 10.78 12.06
C ASN A 267 -3.02 11.98 11.82
N PRO A 268 -2.68 13.18 12.35
CA PRO A 268 -3.55 14.35 12.32
C PRO A 268 -3.83 14.88 10.90
N LYS A 269 -2.94 14.59 9.92
CA LYS A 269 -3.07 15.01 8.51
C LYS A 269 -3.98 14.09 7.71
N THR A 270 -4.08 12.82 8.09
CA THR A 270 -4.79 11.80 7.31
C THR A 270 -6.10 11.33 7.93
N LYS A 271 -6.31 11.54 9.24
CA LYS A 271 -7.49 11.04 9.98
C LYS A 271 -8.84 11.39 9.34
N CYS A 272 -8.96 12.55 8.70
CA CYS A 272 -10.21 12.99 8.03
C CYS A 272 -10.32 12.57 6.56
N ARG A 273 -9.38 11.75 6.05
CA ARG A 273 -9.26 11.41 4.63
C ARG A 273 -9.20 9.90 4.38
N LEU A 274 -9.58 9.09 5.36
CA LEU A 274 -9.57 7.63 5.29
C LEU A 274 -10.50 7.10 4.18
N ASP A 275 -11.60 7.80 3.91
CA ASP A 275 -12.48 7.56 2.76
C ASP A 275 -11.72 7.59 1.43
N LYS A 276 -10.74 8.51 1.29
CA LYS A 276 -9.92 8.65 0.09
C LYS A 276 -8.89 7.52 -0.07
N PHE A 277 -8.67 6.75 1.00
CA PHE A 277 -7.83 5.56 1.02
C PHE A 277 -8.62 4.28 0.67
N GLY A 278 -9.87 4.41 0.21
CA GLY A 278 -10.65 3.24 -0.25
C GLY A 278 -11.07 2.31 0.88
N ILE A 279 -11.17 2.85 2.10
CA ILE A 279 -11.63 2.15 3.29
C ILE A 279 -13.13 2.41 3.46
N ASP A 280 -13.89 1.35 3.71
CA ASP A 280 -15.34 1.44 3.88
C ASP A 280 -15.70 2.11 5.22
N SER A 281 -16.87 2.77 5.28
CA SER A 281 -17.33 3.45 6.51
C SER A 281 -17.36 2.50 7.71
N VAL A 282 -17.74 1.24 7.48
CA VAL A 282 -17.80 0.19 8.51
C VAL A 282 -16.44 -0.04 9.16
N ASP A 283 -15.37 -0.12 8.37
CA ASP A 283 -14.01 -0.33 8.88
C ASP A 283 -13.47 0.91 9.59
N ILE A 284 -13.83 2.11 9.13
CA ILE A 284 -13.49 3.37 9.80
C ILE A 284 -14.16 3.45 11.17
N GLU A 285 -15.45 3.14 11.24
CA GLU A 285 -16.23 3.11 12.48
C GLU A 285 -15.69 2.05 13.46
N LEU A 286 -15.35 0.87 12.96
CA LEU A 286 -14.71 -0.19 13.75
C LEU A 286 -13.34 0.28 14.29
N GLY A 287 -12.52 0.91 13.46
CA GLY A 287 -11.23 1.46 13.86
C GLY A 287 -11.35 2.55 14.94
N GLN A 288 -12.36 3.42 14.82
CA GLN A 288 -12.66 4.43 15.84
C GLN A 288 -13.08 3.79 17.17
N LYS A 289 -13.96 2.79 17.12
CA LYS A 289 -14.39 2.04 18.31
C LYS A 289 -13.23 1.30 18.97
N ASN A 290 -12.37 0.66 18.18
CA ASN A 290 -11.18 -0.02 18.71
C ASN A 290 -10.18 0.95 19.34
N LEU A 291 -10.00 2.14 18.75
CA LEU A 291 -9.20 3.20 19.36
C LEU A 291 -9.79 3.64 20.70
N GLU A 292 -11.10 3.83 20.80
CA GLU A 292 -11.77 4.16 22.07
C GLU A 292 -11.54 3.07 23.13
N ASN A 293 -11.65 1.79 22.75
CA ASN A 293 -11.37 0.67 23.65
C ASN A 293 -9.89 0.66 24.10
N MET A 294 -8.94 0.91 23.20
CA MET A 294 -7.52 1.04 23.55
C MET A 294 -7.27 2.18 24.54
N MET A 295 -8.03 3.28 24.44
CA MET A 295 -7.95 4.37 25.43
C MET A 295 -8.45 3.94 26.81
N LYS A 296 -9.53 3.16 26.88
CA LYS A 296 -10.06 2.61 28.13
C LYS A 296 -9.05 1.63 28.78
N ASP A 297 -8.54 0.68 28.01
CA ASP A 297 -7.60 -0.34 28.50
C ASP A 297 -6.30 0.28 29.05
N HIS A 298 -5.78 1.29 28.35
CA HIS A 298 -4.56 1.97 28.77
C HIS A 298 -4.72 2.71 30.11
N MET A 299 -5.94 3.13 30.48
CA MET A 299 -6.21 3.73 31.78
C MET A 299 -6.34 2.66 32.88
N ILE A 300 -7.00 1.53 32.60
CA ILE A 300 -7.12 0.40 33.54
C ILE A 300 -5.74 -0.18 33.89
N GLY A 301 -4.86 -0.35 32.91
CA GLY A 301 -3.50 -0.83 33.10
C GLY A 301 -2.61 0.12 33.92
N SER A 302 -2.90 1.43 33.89
CA SER A 302 -2.16 2.44 34.68
C SER A 302 -2.58 2.43 36.17
N SER A 303 -3.78 1.96 36.50
CA SER A 303 -4.28 1.82 37.88
C SER A 303 -3.79 0.55 38.59
N ILE A 304 -3.43 -0.50 37.83
CA ILE A 304 -2.95 -1.79 38.36
C ILE A 304 -1.40 -1.84 38.50
N GLY A 305 -0.69 -0.83 38.01
CA GLY A 305 0.77 -0.71 37.95
C GLY A 305 1.53 -0.47 39.28
N LYS A 306 0.98 -0.86 40.44
CA LYS A 306 1.72 -0.99 41.71
C LYS A 306 1.79 -2.46 42.13
N ARG A 307 2.35 -3.33 41.28
CA ARG A 307 2.90 -4.61 41.74
C ARG A 307 4.35 -4.72 41.27
N SER A 308 5.24 -4.46 42.22
CA SER A 308 6.63 -4.85 42.22
C SER A 308 6.81 -6.25 41.63
N VAL A 309 7.72 -6.36 40.66
CA VAL A 309 8.17 -7.62 40.07
C VAL A 309 8.73 -8.53 41.17
N PRO A 310 8.20 -9.75 41.39
CA PRO A 310 8.85 -10.72 42.28
C PRO A 310 10.10 -11.29 41.61
N SER A 311 11.25 -11.15 42.28
CA SER A 311 12.51 -11.76 41.88
C SER A 311 12.36 -13.26 41.70
N HIS A 312 12.75 -13.78 40.54
CA HIS A 312 12.84 -15.21 40.28
C HIS A 312 13.85 -15.89 41.22
N LYS A 313 13.36 -16.70 42.16
CA LYS A 313 14.10 -17.86 42.68
C LYS A 313 13.42 -19.13 42.19
N ARG A 314 14.10 -19.86 41.30
CA ARG A 314 13.76 -21.22 40.86
C ARG A 314 13.77 -22.19 42.05
N LYS A 315 12.75 -23.06 42.15
CA LYS A 315 12.92 -24.52 42.34
C LYS A 315 11.59 -25.29 42.20
N LYS A 316 11.58 -26.14 41.16
CA LYS A 316 11.08 -27.53 41.03
C LYS A 316 10.08 -28.14 42.05
N GLU A 317 9.04 -28.74 41.47
CA GLU A 317 8.63 -30.16 41.61
C GLU A 317 7.32 -30.50 42.37
N ASP A 318 6.38 -31.01 41.56
CA ASP A 318 5.30 -31.99 41.75
C ASP A 318 4.44 -32.10 43.02
N SER A 319 3.13 -31.94 42.77
CA SER A 319 2.04 -32.87 43.12
C SER A 319 2.08 -33.56 44.49
N ARG A 320 1.21 -33.13 45.42
CA ARG A 320 0.34 -34.01 46.23
C ARG A 320 -0.61 -33.26 47.18
N ARG A 321 -1.83 -33.82 47.24
CA ARG A 321 -2.76 -33.88 48.40
C ARG A 321 -3.57 -32.60 48.66
N VAL A 322 -4.86 -32.55 48.29
CA VAL A 322 -5.95 -33.39 48.84
C VAL A 322 -5.73 -33.62 50.34
N VAL A 323 -6.18 -32.66 51.14
CA VAL A 323 -6.84 -32.79 52.45
C VAL A 323 -6.71 -31.44 53.16
N ARG A 324 -7.76 -30.63 53.04
CA ARG A 324 -8.36 -29.84 54.15
C ARG A 324 -9.59 -29.11 53.59
N ARG A 325 -10.63 -29.92 53.37
CA ARG A 325 -12.00 -29.46 53.66
C ARG A 325 -12.17 -29.48 55.18
N LEU A 326 -13.11 -28.65 55.64
CA LEU A 326 -13.81 -28.66 56.93
C LEU A 326 -13.26 -27.78 58.05
N ALA A 327 -13.73 -26.55 58.07
CA ALA A 327 -14.58 -25.99 59.13
C ALA A 327 -15.35 -24.81 58.49
N GLU A 328 -16.65 -24.96 58.15
CA GLU A 328 -17.82 -24.58 58.99
C GLU A 328 -17.84 -23.06 59.26
N TYR A 329 -18.90 -22.26 59.07
CA TYR A 329 -20.34 -22.48 59.06
C TYR A 329 -21.03 -21.16 58.56
N SER A 330 -22.21 -21.26 57.94
CA SER A 330 -23.28 -20.25 57.73
C SER A 330 -22.96 -18.77 57.40
N SER A 331 -23.42 -18.31 56.22
CA SER A 331 -24.79 -17.77 56.08
C SER A 331 -25.07 -17.37 54.63
N GLU A 332 -26.18 -17.88 54.10
CA GLU A 332 -26.80 -17.39 52.88
C GLU A 332 -27.40 -16.00 53.15
N SER A 333 -27.00 -15.02 52.34
CA SER A 333 -27.79 -13.81 52.13
C SER A 333 -27.65 -13.42 50.67
N ASP A 334 -28.66 -13.83 49.90
CA ASP A 334 -29.00 -13.33 48.59
C ASP A 334 -29.28 -11.82 48.70
N SER A 335 -28.37 -11.01 48.18
CA SER A 335 -28.66 -9.64 47.81
C SER A 335 -28.09 -9.43 46.42
N THR A 336 -29.01 -9.21 45.48
CA THR A 336 -28.71 -8.72 44.15
C THR A 336 -28.03 -7.35 44.28
N ILE A 337 -26.70 -7.36 44.22
CA ILE A 337 -25.92 -6.15 44.06
C ILE A 337 -26.17 -5.67 42.63
N GLU A 338 -27.14 -4.78 42.45
CA GLU A 338 -27.10 -3.86 41.32
C GLU A 338 -25.82 -3.02 41.50
N GLU A 339 -24.76 -3.38 40.78
CA GLU A 339 -23.55 -2.58 40.67
C GLU A 339 -23.92 -1.25 39.99
N LYS A 340 -24.29 -0.27 40.80
CA LYS A 340 -24.39 1.12 40.40
C LYS A 340 -22.97 1.57 40.03
N PRO A 341 -22.68 2.01 38.79
CA PRO A 341 -21.33 2.40 38.41
C PRO A 341 -20.86 3.51 39.36
N LEU A 342 -19.69 3.31 39.99
CA LEU A 342 -19.10 4.29 40.89
C LEU A 342 -18.98 5.63 40.14
N ALA A 343 -19.30 6.74 40.81
CA ALA A 343 -19.26 8.08 40.21
C ALA A 343 -17.90 8.43 39.55
N ASP A 344 -16.81 7.81 40.01
CA ASP A 344 -15.47 7.93 39.44
C ASP A 344 -15.34 7.29 38.04
N ASP A 345 -16.06 6.21 37.75
CA ASP A 345 -16.04 5.51 36.45
C ASP A 345 -16.77 6.33 35.37
N VAL A 346 -17.87 7.00 35.75
CA VAL A 346 -18.65 7.88 34.87
C VAL A 346 -17.86 9.15 34.51
N GLN A 347 -17.16 9.75 35.48
CA GLN A 347 -16.32 10.94 35.26
C GLN A 347 -15.11 10.63 34.36
N LEU A 348 -14.56 9.42 34.48
CA LEU A 348 -13.42 8.96 33.68
C LEU A 348 -13.80 8.68 32.22
N ASP A 349 -14.95 8.03 31.98
CA ASP A 349 -15.52 7.82 30.64
C ASP A 349 -15.82 9.17 29.93
N PHE A 350 -16.30 10.16 30.70
CA PHE A 350 -16.52 11.51 30.18
C PHE A 350 -15.21 12.18 29.73
N SER A 351 -14.14 12.09 30.53
CA SER A 351 -12.83 12.65 30.18
C SER A 351 -12.21 12.00 28.94
N LEU A 352 -12.36 10.67 28.79
CA LEU A 352 -11.88 9.91 27.63
C LEU A 352 -12.57 10.37 26.33
N ARG A 353 -13.91 10.44 26.37
CA ARG A 353 -14.72 10.91 25.23
C ARG A 353 -14.42 12.36 24.90
N ALA A 354 -14.20 13.22 25.90
CA ALA A 354 -13.84 14.61 25.68
C ALA A 354 -12.49 14.74 24.95
N GLU A 355 -11.46 13.99 25.37
CA GLU A 355 -10.16 13.99 24.69
C GLU A 355 -10.27 13.50 23.23
N LEU A 356 -10.97 12.38 23.01
CA LEU A 356 -11.16 11.82 21.66
C LEU A 356 -11.93 12.77 20.75
N ASN A 357 -13.00 13.39 21.25
CA ASN A 357 -13.77 14.38 20.50
C ASN A 357 -12.94 15.63 20.18
N ASN A 358 -12.18 16.14 21.15
CA ASN A 358 -11.28 17.27 20.92
C ASN A 358 -10.23 16.94 19.85
N TYR A 359 -9.67 15.73 19.86
CA TYR A 359 -8.77 15.29 18.82
C TYR A 359 -9.48 15.18 17.47
N ASN A 360 -10.65 14.55 17.39
CA ASN A 360 -11.40 14.41 16.14
C ASN A 360 -11.76 15.77 15.51
N CYS A 361 -12.08 16.77 16.33
CA CYS A 361 -12.34 18.14 15.89
C CYS A 361 -11.07 18.95 15.55
N HIS A 362 -9.89 18.54 16.03
CA HIS A 362 -8.64 19.25 15.75
C HIS A 362 -8.27 19.18 14.27
N ARG A 363 -8.23 20.32 13.59
CA ARG A 363 -7.72 20.42 12.21
C ARG A 363 -6.25 20.80 12.23
N CYS A 364 -5.46 20.08 11.44
CA CYS A 364 -4.02 20.33 11.29
C CYS A 364 -3.81 21.66 10.55
N SER A 365 -3.14 22.62 11.20
CA SER A 365 -2.73 23.90 10.60
C SER A 365 -1.61 23.72 9.58
N ASP A 366 -1.36 24.70 8.72
CA ASP A 366 -0.25 24.67 7.75
C ASP A 366 1.12 24.60 8.44
N ASP A 367 1.29 25.30 9.57
CA ASP A 367 2.50 25.22 10.39
C ASP A 367 2.68 23.83 10.99
N GLU A 368 1.60 23.23 11.51
CA GLU A 368 1.63 21.85 12.03
C GLU A 368 1.91 20.83 10.93
N SER A 369 1.37 21.03 9.73
CA SER A 369 1.63 20.19 8.55
C SER A 369 3.11 20.24 8.16
N THR A 370 3.71 21.43 8.22
CA THR A 370 5.15 21.63 7.97
C THR A 370 6.00 20.94 9.02
N LEU A 371 5.63 21.06 10.30
CA LEU A 371 6.31 20.34 11.40
C LEU A 371 6.20 18.83 11.26
N LEU A 372 5.02 18.32 10.88
CA LEU A 372 4.78 16.89 10.65
C LEU A 372 5.67 16.35 9.52
N SER A 373 5.82 17.11 8.44
CA SER A 373 6.71 16.74 7.32
C SER A 373 8.19 16.85 7.64
N LYS A 374 8.60 17.74 8.56
CA LYS A 374 10.01 17.96 8.90
C LYS A 374 10.51 17.05 10.03
N TYR A 375 9.67 16.78 11.02
CA TYR A 375 10.04 16.09 12.26
C TYR A 375 9.21 14.83 12.56
N GLY A 376 8.20 14.52 11.73
CA GLY A 376 7.42 13.30 11.82
C GLY A 376 6.24 13.35 12.79
N VAL A 377 5.39 12.32 12.70
CA VAL A 377 4.13 12.23 13.47
C VAL A 377 4.33 12.08 14.98
N LEU A 378 5.37 11.39 15.43
CA LEU A 378 5.65 11.22 16.86
C LEU A 378 6.07 12.54 17.52
N PHE A 379 6.76 13.42 16.79
CA PHE A 379 7.12 14.73 17.29
C PHE A 379 5.89 15.62 17.50
N TRP A 380 4.93 15.56 16.58
CA TRP A 380 3.64 16.26 16.74
C TRP A 380 2.91 15.80 18.01
N TRP A 381 2.85 14.48 18.26
CA TRP A 381 2.26 13.93 19.49
C TRP A 381 3.00 14.32 20.76
N LYS A 382 4.34 14.47 20.69
CA LYS A 382 5.15 14.96 21.82
C LYS A 382 4.80 16.40 22.19
N ILE A 383 4.60 17.28 21.21
CA ILE A 383 4.20 18.68 21.45
C ILE A 383 2.79 18.73 22.04
N HIS A 384 1.87 17.90 21.52
CA HIS A 384 0.47 17.92 21.92
C HIS A 384 0.13 17.03 23.12
N GLN A 385 1.13 16.44 23.78
CA GLN A 385 0.91 15.48 24.87
C GLN A 385 0.11 16.07 26.05
N ASN A 386 0.26 17.37 26.33
CA ASN A 386 -0.50 18.04 27.40
C ASN A 386 -1.97 18.25 27.03
N LYS A 387 -2.26 18.40 25.73
CA LYS A 387 -3.62 18.56 25.19
C LYS A 387 -4.32 17.20 25.01
N PHE A 388 -3.54 16.17 24.68
CA PHE A 388 -4.02 14.81 24.42
C PHE A 388 -3.17 13.77 25.21
N PRO A 389 -3.33 13.70 26.54
CA PRO A 389 -2.47 12.88 27.39
C PRO A 389 -2.62 11.38 27.19
N ILE A 390 -3.81 10.88 26.86
CA ILE A 390 -4.06 9.44 26.67
C ILE A 390 -3.69 9.05 25.24
N LEU A 391 -4.18 9.82 24.26
CA LEU A 391 -3.92 9.57 22.84
C LEU A 391 -2.44 9.71 22.49
N SER A 392 -1.68 10.63 23.10
CA SER A 392 -0.23 10.75 22.84
C SER A 392 0.55 9.51 23.29
N ARG A 393 0.13 8.85 24.39
CA ARG A 393 0.73 7.61 24.87
C ARG A 393 0.40 6.44 23.94
N LEU A 394 -0.85 6.34 23.49
CA LEU A 394 -1.27 5.34 22.50
C LEU A 394 -0.64 5.56 21.13
N ALA A 395 -0.58 6.81 20.67
CA ALA A 395 0.08 7.17 19.43
C ALA A 395 1.53 6.72 19.43
N ARG A 396 2.23 6.91 20.55
CA ARG A 396 3.59 6.39 20.71
C ARG A 396 3.66 4.87 20.61
N SER A 397 2.76 4.11 21.24
CA SER A 397 2.82 2.64 21.15
C SER A 397 2.43 2.10 19.78
N VAL A 398 1.36 2.63 19.18
CA VAL A 398 0.83 2.17 17.88
C VAL A 398 1.73 2.61 16.73
N LEU A 399 2.14 3.87 16.67
CA LEU A 399 2.91 4.39 15.53
C LEU A 399 4.34 3.82 15.49
N THR A 400 4.89 3.34 16.60
CA THR A 400 6.21 2.67 16.62
C THR A 400 6.19 1.24 16.11
N ILE A 401 5.00 0.67 15.84
CA ILE A 401 4.91 -0.64 15.20
C ILE A 401 5.50 -0.49 13.78
N PRO A 402 6.53 -1.28 13.41
CA PRO A 402 7.10 -1.22 12.08
C PRO A 402 6.08 -1.73 11.06
N ALA A 403 6.01 -1.09 9.89
CA ALA A 403 5.11 -1.52 8.83
C ALA A 403 5.61 -2.77 8.07
N SER A 404 6.88 -3.15 8.27
CA SER A 404 7.53 -4.28 7.60
C SER A 404 8.49 -5.01 8.54
N SER A 405 8.64 -6.31 8.32
CA SER A 405 9.66 -7.16 8.97
C SER A 405 11.06 -7.00 8.39
N ALA A 406 11.26 -6.21 7.33
CA ALA A 406 12.54 -6.14 6.61
C ALA A 406 13.75 -5.78 7.51
N LYS A 407 13.56 -4.96 8.55
CA LYS A 407 14.63 -4.62 9.48
C LYS A 407 15.11 -5.82 10.29
N SER A 408 14.19 -6.68 10.76
CA SER A 408 14.57 -7.90 11.45
C SER A 408 15.23 -8.88 10.48
N GLU A 409 14.70 -9.03 9.25
CA GLU A 409 15.30 -9.86 8.20
C GLU A 409 16.72 -9.43 7.80
N SER A 410 16.99 -8.11 7.74
CA SER A 410 18.33 -7.57 7.51
C SER A 410 19.27 -7.94 8.65
N ASN A 411 18.85 -7.73 9.90
CA ASN A 411 19.66 -8.09 11.06
C ASN A 411 19.96 -9.60 11.10
N PHE A 412 18.97 -10.45 10.74
CA PHE A 412 19.16 -11.89 10.63
C PHE A 412 20.05 -12.30 9.44
N SER A 413 20.00 -11.57 8.33
CA SER A 413 20.90 -11.80 7.18
C SER A 413 22.35 -11.46 7.52
N ASP A 414 22.59 -10.36 8.23
CA ASP A 414 23.91 -9.95 8.70
C ASP A 414 24.46 -10.93 9.75
N ALA A 415 23.60 -11.39 10.67
CA ALA A 415 23.91 -12.48 11.58
C ALA A 415 24.27 -13.77 10.83
N GLY A 416 23.48 -14.16 9.82
CA GLY A 416 23.74 -15.34 8.99
C GLY A 416 25.06 -15.27 8.21
N ASN A 417 25.46 -14.10 7.73
CA ASN A 417 26.79 -13.88 7.11
C ASN A 417 27.92 -14.03 8.13
N THR A 418 27.70 -13.59 9.37
CA THR A 418 28.65 -13.74 10.48
C THR A 418 28.79 -15.22 10.89
N MET A 419 27.72 -16.00 10.80
CA MET A 419 27.70 -17.43 11.13
C MET A 419 28.23 -18.35 10.00
N SER A 420 27.96 -18.04 8.73
CA SER A 420 28.04 -19.05 7.65
C SER A 420 29.35 -19.11 6.86
N ASN A 421 30.27 -18.17 7.02
CA ASN A 421 31.53 -18.18 6.26
C ASN A 421 32.66 -18.90 7.02
N LYS A 422 32.57 -20.23 7.04
CA LYS A 422 33.64 -21.24 7.22
C LYS A 422 34.62 -21.17 8.42
N ARG A 423 34.64 -20.18 9.31
CA ARG A 423 35.54 -20.17 10.50
C ARG A 423 35.01 -19.55 11.80
N ASN A 424 33.81 -18.95 11.83
CA ASN A 424 33.31 -18.23 13.01
C ASN A 424 31.94 -18.74 13.48
N LEU A 425 31.90 -19.93 14.09
CA LEU A 425 30.71 -20.42 14.78
C LEU A 425 30.63 -19.74 16.16
N LEU A 426 29.95 -18.60 16.24
CA LEU A 426 29.56 -18.01 17.51
C LEU A 426 28.43 -18.85 18.14
N HIS A 427 28.52 -19.08 19.44
CA HIS A 427 27.44 -19.72 20.19
C HIS A 427 26.16 -18.86 20.12
N PRO A 428 24.95 -19.43 19.97
CA PRO A 428 23.70 -18.66 19.83
C PRO A 428 23.52 -17.57 20.89
N SER A 429 23.85 -17.83 22.15
CA SER A 429 23.76 -16.81 23.21
C SER A 429 24.70 -15.61 23.00
N LYS A 430 25.87 -15.81 22.37
CA LYS A 430 26.81 -14.73 22.04
C LYS A 430 26.38 -13.97 20.80
N LEU A 431 25.63 -14.59 19.91
CA LEU A 431 24.98 -13.91 18.81
C LEU A 431 23.85 -13.01 19.31
N ASP A 432 23.03 -13.48 20.24
CA ASP A 432 21.99 -12.66 20.87
C ASP A 432 22.60 -11.45 21.58
N ASP A 433 23.66 -11.66 22.38
CA ASP A 433 24.43 -10.58 23.02
C ASP A 433 24.95 -9.57 21.97
N LEU A 434 25.53 -10.05 20.87
CA LEU A 434 26.09 -9.20 19.81
C LEU A 434 25.01 -8.43 19.04
N MET A 435 23.90 -9.09 18.68
CA MET A 435 22.77 -8.45 18.01
C MET A 435 22.13 -7.39 18.90
N PHE A 436 22.00 -7.66 20.19
CA PHE A 436 21.53 -6.69 21.18
C PHE A 436 22.47 -5.47 21.28
N LEU A 437 23.78 -5.70 21.43
CA LEU A 437 24.78 -4.63 21.51
C LEU A 437 24.83 -3.79 20.22
N CYS A 438 24.83 -4.42 19.05
CA CYS A 438 24.77 -3.74 17.75
C CYS A 438 23.51 -2.89 17.63
N SER A 439 22.36 -3.40 18.07
CA SER A 439 21.09 -2.66 18.10
C SER A 439 21.16 -1.44 19.02
N MET A 440 21.74 -1.59 20.21
CA MET A 440 21.91 -0.48 21.16
C MET A 440 22.84 0.61 20.61
N LEU A 441 24.00 0.24 20.07
CA LEU A 441 24.97 1.18 19.51
C LEU A 441 24.40 1.96 18.30
N MET A 442 23.61 1.29 17.45
CA MET A 442 22.92 1.93 16.33
C MET A 442 21.77 2.84 16.78
N SER A 443 21.08 2.50 17.88
CA SER A 443 20.00 3.32 18.45
C SER A 443 20.50 4.64 19.02
N SER A 444 21.71 4.69 19.58
CA SER A 444 22.33 5.92 20.09
C SER A 444 22.71 6.94 19.01
N ILE A 445 22.78 6.54 17.72
CA ILE A 445 23.10 7.44 16.59
C ILE A 445 21.82 8.07 16.00
N VAL A 446 20.64 7.51 16.27
CA VAL A 446 19.36 8.15 15.97
C VAL A 446 19.02 9.14 17.09
N GLN A 447 19.89 10.12 17.32
CA GLN A 447 19.48 11.31 18.05
C GLN A 447 18.43 12.02 17.20
N PHE A 448 17.21 12.07 17.73
CA PHE A 448 16.11 12.84 17.19
C PHE A 448 16.60 14.22 16.72
N ARG A 449 16.28 14.61 15.49
CA ARG A 449 16.35 16.01 15.02
C ARG A 449 15.31 16.86 15.75
N VAL A 450 15.35 16.89 17.08
CA VAL A 450 14.52 17.76 17.90
C VAL A 450 15.30 19.05 18.09
N PRO A 451 14.83 20.21 17.59
CA PRO A 451 15.45 21.48 17.97
C PRO A 451 15.32 21.67 19.48
N PRO A 452 16.29 22.34 20.15
CA PRO A 452 16.18 22.67 21.55
C PRO A 452 14.89 23.45 21.78
N ILE A 453 14.05 22.95 22.68
CA ILE A 453 12.87 23.67 23.16
C ILE A 453 13.41 24.84 23.98
N THR A 454 13.39 26.04 23.42
CA THR A 454 13.58 27.26 24.21
C THR A 454 12.31 27.49 25.00
N GLU A 455 12.36 27.23 26.30
CA GLU A 455 11.34 27.68 27.25
C GLU A 455 11.29 29.21 27.22
N SER A 456 10.08 29.76 27.11
CA SER A 456 9.77 31.17 27.36
C SER A 456 8.71 31.25 28.45
#